data_AF-A0A6A9TCW1-F1
#
_entry.id   AF-A0A6A9TCW1-F1
#
_cell.length_a   1.000
_cell.length_b   1.000
_cell.length_c   1.000
_cell.angle_alpha   90.00
_cell.angle_beta   90.00
_cell.angle_gamma   90.00
#
_symmetry.space_group_name_H-M   'P 1'
#
loop_
_entity.id
_entity.type
_entity.pdbx_description
1 polymer ?
#
loop_
_entity_poly.entity_id
_entity_poly.type
_entity_poly.pdbx_seq_one_letter_code
_entity_poly.pdbx_strand_id
1 'polypeptide(L)'
;MAPAEDDISIDEKRVYAGSAGRTDAYVATGAGVVRVALSADRVGAFDMVARDPARDVTVLARRDAPDVLAVATPDGSPSPPS
;
A
#
# COMPACT_ATOMS: atom_id res chain seq x y z
N MET A 1 -20.16 -28.13 46.45
CA MET A 1 -19.16 -27.29 45.77
C MET A 1 -19.35 -27.53 44.29
N ALA A 2 -20.10 -26.66 43.61
CA ALA A 2 -20.22 -26.77 42.16
C ALA A 2 -18.91 -26.25 41.55
N PRO A 3 -18.28 -26.95 40.60
CA PRO A 3 -17.19 -26.35 39.85
C PRO A 3 -17.79 -25.23 39.01
N ALA A 4 -17.20 -24.03 39.07
CA ALA A 4 -17.43 -23.04 38.04
C ALA A 4 -16.85 -23.65 36.75
N GLU A 5 -17.72 -24.01 35.83
CA GLU A 5 -17.35 -24.13 34.43
C GLU A 5 -16.96 -22.71 34.02
N ASP A 6 -15.67 -22.37 34.13
CA ASP A 6 -15.12 -21.20 33.46
C ASP A 6 -15.30 -21.47 31.97
N ASP A 7 -16.43 -20.99 31.48
CA ASP A 7 -16.78 -20.88 30.08
C ASP A 7 -15.80 -19.89 29.45
N ILE A 8 -14.61 -20.38 29.10
CA ILE A 8 -13.61 -19.64 28.33
C ILE A 8 -14.13 -19.59 26.88
N SER A 9 -15.26 -18.91 26.68
CA SER A 9 -15.70 -18.51 25.35
C SER A 9 -14.74 -17.41 24.88
N ILE A 10 -13.78 -17.77 24.01
CA ILE A 10 -13.08 -16.76 23.21
C ILE A 10 -14.12 -16.17 22.26
N ASP A 11 -14.54 -14.94 22.51
CA ASP A 11 -15.31 -14.17 21.54
C ASP A 11 -14.37 -13.85 20.39
N GLU A 12 -14.68 -14.38 19.22
CA GLU A 12 -13.82 -14.31 18.04
C GLU A 12 -13.67 -12.84 17.62
N LYS A 13 -12.47 -12.28 17.76
CA LYS A 13 -12.17 -10.93 17.30
C LYS A 13 -12.27 -10.91 15.77
N ARG A 14 -13.41 -10.51 15.24
CA ARG A 14 -13.62 -10.30 13.81
C ARG A 14 -12.53 -9.37 13.26
N VAL A 15 -11.67 -9.90 12.41
CA VAL A 15 -10.69 -9.12 11.63
C VAL A 15 -11.48 -8.24 10.66
N TYR A 16 -11.19 -6.94 10.68
CA TYR A 16 -11.99 -5.87 10.07
C TYR A 16 -12.39 -6.15 8.62
N ALA A 17 -13.68 -6.37 8.39
CA ALA A 17 -14.30 -6.22 7.09
C ALA A 17 -14.62 -4.73 6.89
N GLY A 18 -13.78 -4.05 6.11
CA GLY A 18 -14.00 -2.66 5.72
C GLY A 18 -12.83 -2.11 4.92
N SER A 19 -12.77 -2.41 3.62
CA SER A 19 -11.84 -1.74 2.69
C SER A 19 -12.17 -0.26 2.47
N ALA A 20 -13.25 0.24 3.10
CA ALA A 20 -13.62 1.64 3.08
C ALA A 20 -12.56 2.45 3.85
N GLY A 21 -11.81 3.28 3.13
CA GLY A 21 -10.71 4.07 3.69
C GLY A 21 -9.32 3.45 3.55
N ARG A 22 -9.14 2.41 2.73
CA ARG A 22 -7.81 1.97 2.32
C ARG A 22 -7.27 2.92 1.24
N THR A 23 -6.18 3.59 1.53
CA THR A 23 -5.47 4.47 0.60
C THR A 23 -4.11 3.87 0.32
N ASP A 24 -3.72 3.78 -0.94
CA ASP A 24 -2.38 3.37 -1.31
C ASP A 24 -1.48 4.61 -1.45
N ALA A 25 -0.37 4.62 -0.74
CA ALA A 25 0.72 5.57 -0.94
C ALA A 25 1.87 4.89 -1.68
N TYR A 26 2.68 5.68 -2.38
CA TYR A 26 3.82 5.17 -3.12
C TYR A 26 5.09 5.88 -2.66
N VAL A 27 6.13 5.10 -2.37
CA VAL A 27 7.39 5.60 -1.85
C VAL A 27 8.50 5.24 -2.82
N ALA A 28 9.19 6.25 -3.33
CA ALA A 28 10.43 6.08 -4.08
C ALA A 28 11.57 5.68 -3.13
N THR A 29 12.31 4.64 -3.49
CA THR A 29 13.45 4.14 -2.73
C THR A 29 14.62 3.85 -3.67
N GLY A 30 15.82 3.71 -3.10
CA GLY A 30 16.99 3.27 -3.86
C GLY A 30 16.87 1.85 -4.45
N ALA A 31 15.91 1.04 -3.97
CA ALA A 31 15.69 -0.33 -4.42
C ALA A 31 14.46 -0.50 -5.34
N GLY A 32 13.72 0.57 -5.61
CA GLY A 32 12.41 0.44 -6.25
C GLY A 32 11.35 1.43 -5.78
N VAL A 33 10.13 1.23 -6.27
CA VAL A 33 8.92 1.88 -5.75
C VAL A 33 8.13 0.89 -4.92
N VAL A 34 7.82 1.27 -3.69
CA VAL A 34 7.02 0.47 -2.76
C VAL A 34 5.61 1.06 -2.67
N ARG A 35 4.59 0.23 -2.85
CA ARG A 35 3.21 0.57 -2.50
C ARG A 35 3.00 0.28 -1.02
N VAL A 36 2.47 1.26 -0.32
CA VAL A 36 2.16 1.20 1.11
C VAL A 36 0.65 1.28 1.27
N ALA A 37 0.05 0.20 1.76
CA ALA A 37 -1.36 0.19 2.08
C ALA A 37 -1.59 0.91 3.41
N LEU A 38 -2.35 2.01 3.39
CA LEU A 38 -2.69 2.80 4.56
C LEU A 38 -4.16 2.59 4.95
N SER A 39 -4.43 2.57 6.25
CA SER A 39 -5.78 2.58 6.81
C SER A 39 -5.79 3.48 8.03
N ALA A 40 -6.59 4.54 7.97
CA ALA A 40 -6.55 5.63 8.95
C ALA A 40 -5.11 6.15 9.15
N ASP A 41 -4.54 5.95 10.34
CA ASP A 41 -3.19 6.36 10.74
C ASP A 41 -2.18 5.21 10.75
N ARG A 42 -2.53 4.04 10.18
CA ARG A 42 -1.72 2.83 10.21
C ARG A 42 -1.22 2.41 8.84
N VAL A 43 -0.03 1.80 8.84
CA VAL A 43 0.51 1.05 7.71
C VAL A 43 0.12 -0.41 7.84
N GLY A 44 -0.54 -0.95 6.82
CA GLY A 44 -1.02 -2.33 6.80
C GLY A 44 -0.08 -3.30 6.08
N ALA A 45 0.36 -2.95 4.87
CA ALA A 45 1.17 -3.83 4.03
C ALA A 45 2.10 -3.04 3.10
N PHE A 46 3.13 -3.73 2.63
CA PHE A 46 4.09 -3.24 1.66
C PHE A 46 4.14 -4.19 0.47
N ASP A 47 4.08 -3.64 -0.74
CA ASP A 47 4.25 -4.39 -1.99
C ASP A 47 5.30 -3.70 -2.87
N MET A 48 6.12 -4.48 -3.57
CA MET A 48 7.05 -3.93 -4.56
C MET A 48 6.31 -3.71 -5.89
N VAL A 49 6.30 -2.47 -6.39
CA VAL A 49 5.64 -2.10 -7.65
C VAL A 49 6.63 -2.09 -8.82
N ALA A 50 7.82 -1.54 -8.57
CA ALA A 50 8.93 -1.50 -9.52
C ALA A 50 10.23 -1.76 -8.74
N ARG A 51 11.21 -2.39 -9.38
CA ARG A 51 12.49 -2.78 -8.74
C ARG A 51 13.67 -1.92 -9.18
N ASP A 52 13.46 -1.02 -10.12
CA ASP A 52 14.48 -0.08 -10.55
C ASP A 52 14.58 1.09 -9.57
N PRO A 53 15.80 1.59 -9.26
CA PRO A 53 15.97 2.72 -8.34
C PRO A 53 15.08 3.90 -8.74
N ALA A 54 14.41 4.49 -7.75
CA ALA A 54 13.52 5.62 -7.95
C ALA A 54 13.99 6.82 -7.11
N ARG A 55 14.01 8.00 -7.73
CA ARG A 55 14.25 9.29 -7.06
C ARG A 55 12.96 9.93 -6.59
N ASP A 56 11.90 9.80 -7.39
CA ASP A 56 10.60 10.40 -7.10
C ASP A 56 9.48 9.58 -7.76
N VAL A 57 8.26 9.74 -7.24
CA VAL A 57 7.06 9.07 -7.75
C VAL A 57 5.84 9.97 -7.59
N THR A 58 4.98 9.98 -8.61
CA THR A 58 3.67 10.66 -8.54
C THR A 58 2.58 9.81 -9.17
N VAL A 59 1.36 9.98 -8.69
CA VAL A 59 0.17 9.27 -9.18
C VAL A 59 -0.67 10.24 -10.00
N LEU A 60 -0.92 9.86 -11.25
CA LEU A 60 -1.92 10.49 -12.09
C LEU A 60 -3.24 9.73 -11.93
N ALA A 61 -4.16 10.32 -11.17
CA ALA A 61 -5.51 9.78 -11.04
C ALA A 61 -6.24 9.84 -12.37
N ARG A 62 -6.93 8.75 -12.76
CA ARG A 62 -7.70 8.70 -14.01
C ARG A 62 -9.15 8.34 -13.73
N ARG A 63 -10.08 9.05 -14.37
CA ARG A 63 -11.51 8.94 -14.08
C ARG A 63 -12.11 7.59 -14.52
N ASP A 64 -11.69 7.11 -15.68
CA ASP A 64 -12.28 5.95 -16.36
C ASP A 64 -11.22 4.88 -16.71
N ALA A 65 -10.07 4.94 -16.04
CA ALA A 65 -8.97 4.01 -16.23
C ALA A 65 -8.21 3.83 -14.91
N PRO A 66 -7.39 2.77 -14.76
CA PRO A 66 -6.49 2.65 -13.63
C PRO A 66 -5.56 3.86 -13.53
N ASP A 67 -5.25 4.23 -12.29
CA ASP A 67 -4.25 5.24 -12.00
C ASP A 67 -2.89 4.84 -12.59
N VAL A 68 -2.13 5.84 -13.01
CA VAL A 68 -0.79 5.64 -13.57
C VAL A 68 0.24 6.23 -12.64
N LEU A 69 1.29 5.46 -12.38
CA LEU A 69 2.47 5.94 -11.69
C LEU A 69 3.49 6.49 -12.68
N ALA A 70 3.92 7.73 -12.46
CA ALA A 70 5.13 8.26 -13.06
C ALA A 70 6.28 8.12 -12.05
N VAL A 71 7.38 7.51 -12.47
CA VAL A 71 8.56 7.25 -11.64
C VAL A 71 9.76 7.93 -12.26
N ALA A 72 10.43 8.79 -11.49
CA ALA A 72 11.68 9.39 -11.92
C ALA A 72 12.84 8.45 -11.56
N THR A 73 13.54 7.95 -12.57
CA THR A 73 14.73 7.12 -12.39
C THR A 73 16.00 7.97 -12.40
N PRO A 74 17.12 7.50 -11.82
CA PRO A 74 18.39 8.22 -11.81
C PRO A 74 18.92 8.56 -13.20
N ASP A 75 18.66 7.70 -14.17
CA ASP A 75 19.20 7.78 -15.54
C ASP A 75 18.45 8.80 -16.42
N GLY A 76 17.35 9.38 -15.89
CA GLY A 76 16.45 10.25 -16.65
C GLY A 76 15.57 9.48 -17.64
N SER A 77 14.43 10.05 -18.00
CA SER A 77 13.64 9.51 -19.11
C SER A 77 14.40 9.75 -20.43
N PRO A 78 14.45 8.80 -21.37
CA PRO A 78 14.99 9.09 -22.70
C PRO A 78 14.21 10.26 -23.30
N SER A 79 14.93 11.31 -23.75
CA SER A 79 14.32 12.39 -24.50
C SER A 79 13.63 11.80 -25.74
N PRO A 80 12.42 12.25 -26.10
CA PRO A 80 11.87 11.90 -27.41
C PRO A 80 12.84 12.34 -28.50
N PRO A 81 12.96 11.58 -29.61
CA PRO A 81 13.77 12.00 -30.75
C PRO A 81 13.22 13.33 -31.28
N SER A 82 14.13 14.25 -31.61
CA SER A 82 13.82 15.56 -32.21
C SER A 82 13.23 15.43 -33.61
#